data_AF-A0A8R1EIJ6-F1
#
_entry.id   AF-A0A8R1EIJ6-F1
#
_cell.length_a   1.000
_cell.length_b   1.000
_cell.length_c   1.000
_cell.angle_alpha   90.00
_cell.angle_beta   90.00
_cell.angle_gamma   90.00
#
_symmetry.space_group_name_H-M   'P 1'
#
loop_
_entity.id
_entity.type
_entity.pdbx_description
1 polymer ?
#
loop_
_entity_poly.entity_id
_entity_poly.type
_entity_poly.pdbx_seq_one_letter_code
_entity_poly.pdbx_strand_id
1 'polypeptide(L)'
;MESQNFETLKTNIDALRGSIEILKNARNVIKESENGYVYTNDSQYTSIFERCQIERPEINKKLSIIQELLGNKVLAVSKLRELFDGFYTMITEVEVEESVVVYVTEIEEAFKILSDCVFLPR
;
A
#
# COMPACT_ATOMS: atom_id res chain seq x y z
N MET A 1 11.49 23.68 -13.94
CA MET A 1 10.59 23.30 -12.82
C MET A 1 9.78 22.05 -13.13
N GLU A 2 9.15 21.93 -14.30
CA GLU A 2 8.29 20.77 -14.62
C GLU A 2 9.02 19.41 -14.63
N SER A 3 10.26 19.37 -15.15
CA SER A 3 11.06 18.13 -15.16
C SER A 3 11.41 17.63 -13.76
N GLN A 4 11.70 18.51 -12.80
CA GLN A 4 12.07 18.10 -11.44
C GLN A 4 10.86 17.59 -10.64
N ASN A 5 9.67 18.19 -10.85
CA ASN A 5 8.43 17.71 -10.25
C ASN A 5 8.03 16.33 -10.81
N PHE A 6 8.22 16.12 -12.12
CA PHE A 6 7.95 14.82 -12.74
C PHE A 6 8.89 13.72 -12.23
N GLU A 7 10.20 13.97 -12.14
CA GLU A 7 11.15 12.99 -11.59
C GLU A 7 10.87 12.69 -10.11
N THR A 8 10.50 13.71 -9.33
CA THR A 8 10.11 13.52 -7.92
C THR A 8 8.86 12.67 -7.80
N LEU A 9 7.84 12.93 -8.63
CA LEU A 9 6.61 12.17 -8.67
C LEU A 9 6.88 10.70 -9.03
N LYS A 10 7.66 10.48 -10.09
CA LYS A 10 8.07 9.14 -10.53
C LYS A 10 8.77 8.36 -9.42
N THR A 11 9.76 8.99 -8.78
CA THR A 11 10.53 8.39 -7.68
C THR A 11 9.60 7.96 -6.54
N ASN A 12 8.62 8.77 -6.18
CA ASN A 12 7.68 8.45 -5.10
C ASN A 12 6.69 7.34 -5.49
N ILE A 13 6.26 7.27 -6.75
CA ILE A 13 5.41 6.18 -7.24
C ILE A 13 6.18 4.85 -7.26
N ASP A 14 7.42 4.85 -7.74
CA ASP A 14 8.26 3.65 -7.75
C ASP A 14 8.58 3.18 -6.31
N ALA A 15 8.84 4.12 -5.40
CA ALA A 15 9.03 3.78 -3.99
C ALA A 15 7.74 3.24 -3.33
N LEU A 16 6.56 3.79 -3.69
CA LEU A 16 5.27 3.30 -3.20
C LEU A 16 4.99 1.87 -3.70
N ARG A 17 5.39 1.55 -4.93
CA ARG A 17 5.34 0.18 -5.47
C ARG A 17 6.14 -0.79 -4.59
N GLY A 18 7.34 -0.39 -4.17
CA GLY A 18 8.18 -1.19 -3.27
C GLY A 18 7.50 -1.49 -1.94
N SER A 19 6.84 -0.50 -1.34
CA SER A 19 6.07 -0.69 -0.11
C SER A 19 4.86 -1.62 -0.32
N ILE A 20 4.17 -1.55 -1.47
CA ILE A 20 3.07 -2.46 -1.81
C ILE A 20 3.55 -3.91 -1.93
N GLU A 21 4.75 -4.14 -2.50
CA GLU A 21 5.35 -5.48 -2.54
C GLU A 21 5.59 -6.08 -1.14
N ILE A 22 5.87 -5.24 -0.14
CA ILE A 22 5.97 -5.70 1.25
C ILE A 22 4.60 -6.15 1.76
N LEU A 23 3.53 -5.39 1.48
CA LEU A 23 2.17 -5.73 1.92
C LEU A 23 1.64 -7.02 1.28
N LYS A 24 2.08 -7.33 0.05
CA LYS A 24 1.74 -8.58 -0.63
C LYS A 24 2.21 -9.82 0.12
N ASN A 25 3.25 -9.72 0.96
CA ASN A 25 3.67 -10.83 1.81
C ASN A 25 2.61 -11.15 2.87
N ALA A 26 1.98 -10.14 3.48
CA ALA A 26 0.89 -10.35 4.42
C ALA A 26 -0.29 -11.06 3.73
N ARG A 27 -0.67 -10.61 2.52
CA ARG A 27 -1.69 -11.28 1.70
C ARG A 27 -1.35 -12.75 1.43
N ASN A 28 -0.11 -13.03 1.02
CA ASN A 28 0.27 -14.39 0.62
C ASN A 28 0.18 -15.36 1.81
N VAL A 29 0.62 -14.92 2.99
CA VAL A 29 0.47 -15.70 4.23
C VAL A 29 -1.00 -16.03 4.52
N ILE A 30 -1.91 -15.06 4.39
CA ILE A 30 -3.35 -15.33 4.60
C ILE A 30 -3.88 -16.31 3.57
N LYS A 31 -3.50 -16.16 2.30
CA LYS A 31 -3.92 -17.08 1.22
C LYS A 31 -3.41 -18.51 1.38
N GLU A 32 -2.25 -18.67 2.00
CA GLU A 32 -1.63 -19.98 2.26
C GLU A 32 -2.12 -20.60 3.58
N SER A 33 -2.82 -19.83 4.41
CA SER A 33 -3.44 -20.35 5.64
C SER A 33 -4.62 -21.27 5.32
N GLU A 34 -4.62 -22.47 5.90
CA GLU A 34 -5.73 -23.42 5.77
C GLU A 34 -7.03 -22.92 6.39
N ASN A 35 -6.93 -21.99 7.37
CA ASN A 35 -8.07 -21.53 8.16
C ASN A 35 -8.62 -20.17 7.70
N GLY A 36 -8.01 -19.53 6.69
CA GLY A 36 -8.41 -18.19 6.24
C GLY A 36 -8.02 -17.04 7.19
N TYR A 37 -7.23 -17.32 8.22
CA TYR A 37 -6.67 -16.33 9.14
C TYR A 37 -5.30 -16.73 9.66
N VAL A 38 -4.54 -15.78 10.21
CA VAL A 38 -3.30 -16.04 10.97
C VAL A 38 -3.20 -15.11 12.17
N TYR A 39 -2.33 -15.44 13.12
CA TYR A 39 -2.04 -14.58 14.26
C TYR A 39 -0.79 -13.72 14.02
N THR A 40 -0.90 -12.42 14.30
CA THR A 40 0.21 -11.45 14.10
C THR A 40 1.37 -11.64 15.08
N ASN A 41 1.14 -12.35 16.18
CA ASN A 41 2.15 -12.73 17.16
C ASN A 41 2.67 -14.18 16.98
N ASP A 42 2.22 -14.88 15.94
CA ASP A 42 2.81 -16.18 15.59
C ASP A 42 4.25 -15.96 15.12
N SER A 43 5.21 -16.66 15.71
CA SER A 43 6.63 -16.60 15.35
C SER A 43 6.90 -16.80 13.85
N GLN A 44 6.04 -17.53 13.13
CA GLN A 44 6.17 -17.75 11.70
C GLN A 44 5.84 -16.49 10.88
N TYR A 45 4.90 -15.66 11.35
CA TYR A 45 4.34 -14.54 10.58
C TYR A 45 4.64 -13.17 11.18
N THR A 46 5.05 -13.10 12.45
CA THR A 46 5.28 -11.84 13.19
C THR A 46 6.14 -10.86 12.40
N SER A 47 7.28 -11.33 11.86
CA SER A 47 8.20 -10.49 11.09
C SER A 47 7.57 -9.86 9.84
N ILE A 48 6.56 -10.48 9.25
CA ILE A 48 5.86 -9.99 8.05
C ILE A 48 4.97 -8.81 8.43
N PHE A 49 4.18 -8.94 9.50
CA PHE A 49 3.29 -7.88 9.96
C PHE A 49 4.07 -6.70 10.55
N GLU A 50 5.14 -6.97 11.32
CA GLU A 50 6.05 -5.92 11.81
C GLU A 50 6.63 -5.10 10.65
N ARG A 51 7.09 -5.78 9.59
CA ARG A 51 7.62 -5.09 8.41
C ARG A 51 6.57 -4.24 7.71
N CYS A 52 5.32 -4.72 7.63
CA CYS A 52 4.22 -3.91 7.12
C CYS A 52 4.02 -2.63 7.96
N GLN A 53 4.02 -2.75 9.29
CA GLN A 53 3.88 -1.62 10.21
C GLN A 53 5.02 -0.59 10.06
N ILE A 54 6.26 -1.06 9.85
CA ILE A 54 7.42 -0.19 9.58
C ILE A 54 7.24 0.63 8.29
N GLU A 55 6.59 0.06 7.27
CA GLU A 55 6.33 0.76 6.01
C GLU A 55 5.25 1.85 6.10
N ARG A 56 4.38 1.81 7.11
CA ARG A 56 3.25 2.75 7.25
C ARG A 56 3.64 4.23 7.19
N PRO A 57 4.60 4.74 8.00
CA PRO A 57 5.02 6.13 7.92
C PRO A 57 5.60 6.49 6.54
N GLU A 58 6.30 5.55 5.92
CA GLU A 58 6.94 5.72 4.63
C GLU A 58 5.93 5.80 3.48
N ILE A 59 4.86 4.99 3.52
CA ILE A 59 3.71 5.10 2.61
C ILE A 59 3.01 6.45 2.78
N ASN A 60 2.71 6.85 4.02
CA ASN A 60 2.03 8.10 4.30
C ASN A 60 2.79 9.32 3.78
N LYS A 61 4.11 9.33 3.96
CA LYS A 61 5.00 10.37 3.43
C LYS A 61 4.94 10.45 1.89
N LYS A 62 5.04 9.30 1.21
CA LYS A 62 5.00 9.23 -0.26
C LYS A 62 3.67 9.72 -0.81
N LEU A 63 2.55 9.29 -0.20
CA LEU A 63 1.22 9.75 -0.60
C LEU A 63 1.05 11.26 -0.42
N SER A 64 1.66 11.87 0.60
CA SER A 64 1.60 13.33 0.79
C SER A 64 2.36 14.07 -0.30
N ILE A 65 3.56 13.59 -0.66
CA ILE A 65 4.34 14.18 -1.76
C ILE A 65 3.59 14.04 -3.09
N ILE A 66 3.06 12.84 -3.38
CA ILE A 66 2.29 12.59 -4.61
C ILE A 66 1.06 13.51 -4.68
N GLN A 67 0.33 13.65 -3.56
CA GLN A 67 -0.82 14.55 -3.44
C GLN A 67 -0.45 16.00 -3.77
N GLU A 68 0.62 16.52 -3.18
CA GLU A 68 1.11 17.89 -3.40
C GLU A 68 1.48 18.13 -4.88
N LEU A 69 2.11 17.15 -5.52
CA LEU A 69 2.55 17.24 -6.91
C LEU A 69 1.39 17.10 -7.92
N LEU A 70 0.35 16.32 -7.62
CA LEU A 70 -0.80 16.09 -8.49
C LEU A 70 -1.94 17.11 -8.30
N GLY A 71 -1.95 17.85 -7.19
CA GLY A 71 -2.97 18.87 -6.90
C GLY A 71 -4.38 18.30 -6.88
N ASN A 72 -5.31 18.89 -7.65
CA ASN A 72 -6.75 18.56 -7.58
C ASN A 72 -7.15 17.24 -8.29
N LYS A 73 -6.21 16.52 -8.92
CA LYS A 73 -6.48 15.28 -9.69
C LYS A 73 -6.46 14.01 -8.82
N VAL A 74 -6.90 14.14 -7.57
CA VAL A 74 -6.36 13.37 -6.43
C VAL A 74 -7.19 12.18 -5.96
N LEU A 75 -8.33 11.88 -6.59
CA LEU A 75 -9.24 10.84 -6.10
C LEU A 75 -8.55 9.47 -5.91
N ALA A 76 -7.60 9.13 -6.78
CA ALA A 76 -6.81 7.90 -6.65
C ALA A 76 -5.91 7.90 -5.40
N VAL A 77 -5.32 9.04 -5.05
CA VAL A 77 -4.48 9.18 -3.84
C VAL A 77 -5.34 9.11 -2.58
N SER A 78 -6.51 9.75 -2.56
CA SER A 78 -7.46 9.65 -1.46
C SER A 78 -7.96 8.22 -1.25
N LYS A 79 -8.37 7.53 -2.32
CA LYS A 79 -8.78 6.12 -2.25
C LYS A 79 -7.65 5.23 -1.74
N LEU A 80 -6.41 5.45 -2.20
CA LEU A 80 -5.26 4.71 -1.68
C LEU A 80 -5.07 4.92 -0.18
N ARG A 81 -5.21 6.15 0.33
CA ARG A 81 -5.11 6.42 1.78
C ARG A 81 -6.15 5.65 2.57
N GLU A 82 -7.41 5.71 2.15
CA GLU A 82 -8.50 4.96 2.79
C GLU A 82 -8.21 3.45 2.83
N LEU A 83 -7.71 2.91 1.72
CA LEU A 83 -7.35 1.49 1.63
C LEU A 83 -6.17 1.11 2.52
N PHE A 84 -5.11 1.92 2.55
CA PHE A 84 -3.99 1.68 3.44
C PHE A 84 -4.43 1.78 4.91
N ASP A 85 -5.24 2.77 5.27
CA ASP A 85 -5.74 2.89 6.65
C ASP A 85 -6.57 1.67 7.06
N GLY A 86 -7.47 1.20 6.18
CA GLY A 86 -8.20 -0.05 6.41
C GLY A 86 -7.30 -1.27 6.56
N PHE A 87 -6.32 -1.45 5.65
CA PHE A 87 -5.31 -2.50 5.76
C PHE A 87 -4.58 -2.45 7.10
N TYR A 88 -4.10 -1.26 7.50
CA TYR A 88 -3.33 -1.08 8.73
C TYR A 88 -4.16 -1.30 9.99
N THR A 89 -5.44 -0.94 9.98
CA THR A 89 -6.36 -1.30 11.06
C THR A 89 -6.51 -2.81 11.18
N MET A 90 -6.65 -3.54 10.08
CA MET A 90 -6.77 -5.00 10.14
C MET A 90 -5.50 -5.65 10.69
N ILE A 91 -4.32 -5.25 10.22
CA ILE A 91 -3.06 -5.88 10.64
C ILE A 91 -2.54 -5.42 12.02
N THR A 92 -3.25 -4.52 12.70
CA THR A 92 -3.00 -4.23 14.13
C THR A 92 -3.73 -5.19 15.07
N GLU A 93 -4.71 -5.92 14.56
CA GLU A 93 -5.42 -6.94 15.33
C GLU A 93 -4.52 -8.16 15.59
N VAL A 94 -4.83 -8.91 16.65
CA VAL A 94 -4.09 -10.14 16.98
C VAL A 94 -4.36 -11.23 15.95
N GLU A 95 -5.61 -11.34 15.51
CA GLU A 95 -6.07 -12.26 14.47
C GLU A 95 -6.34 -11.47 13.19
N VAL A 96 -5.74 -11.91 12.08
CA VAL A 96 -5.87 -11.26 10.77
C VAL A 96 -6.55 -12.22 9.81
N GLU A 97 -7.68 -11.79 9.27
CA GLU A 97 -8.56 -12.58 8.41
C GLU A 97 -8.38 -12.27 6.90
N GLU A 98 -9.12 -12.99 6.06
CA GLU A 98 -9.17 -12.85 4.59
C GLU A 98 -9.44 -11.42 4.09
N SER A 99 -10.04 -10.55 4.89
CA SER A 99 -10.27 -9.15 4.51
C SER A 99 -8.96 -8.41 4.15
N VAL A 100 -7.81 -8.80 4.71
CA VAL A 100 -6.50 -8.27 4.30
C VAL A 100 -6.18 -8.58 2.84
N VAL A 101 -6.63 -9.74 2.33
CA VAL A 101 -6.47 -10.10 0.93
C VAL A 101 -7.22 -9.14 0.02
N VAL A 102 -8.44 -8.75 0.42
CA VAL A 102 -9.27 -7.78 -0.30
C VAL A 102 -8.58 -6.42 -0.32
N TYR A 103 -8.13 -5.92 0.84
CA TYR A 103 -7.42 -4.64 0.92
C TYR A 103 -6.18 -4.60 0.03
N VAL A 104 -5.31 -5.61 0.09
CA VAL A 104 -4.09 -5.62 -0.74
C VAL A 104 -4.43 -5.65 -2.23
N THR A 105 -5.49 -6.37 -2.62
CA THR A 105 -5.95 -6.42 -4.01
C THR A 105 -6.47 -5.05 -4.47
N GLU A 106 -7.32 -4.39 -3.67
CA GLU A 106 -7.82 -3.05 -3.98
C GLU A 106 -6.70 -2.00 -4.00
N ILE A 107 -5.68 -2.13 -3.14
CA ILE A 107 -4.49 -1.27 -3.14
C ILE A 107 -3.74 -1.41 -4.47
N GLU A 108 -3.51 -2.64 -4.94
CA GLU A 108 -2.83 -2.88 -6.22
C GLU A 108 -3.60 -2.26 -7.40
N GLU A 109 -4.92 -2.39 -7.42
CA GLU A 109 -5.79 -1.82 -8.46
C GLU A 109 -5.78 -0.29 -8.43
N ALA A 110 -5.97 0.31 -7.26
CA ALA A 110 -5.94 1.77 -7.09
C ALA A 110 -4.56 2.35 -7.42
N PHE A 111 -3.49 1.63 -7.06
CA PHE A 111 -2.12 2.02 -7.38
C PHE A 111 -1.85 1.95 -8.89
N LYS A 112 -2.36 0.94 -9.58
CA LYS A 112 -2.26 0.85 -11.03
C LYS A 112 -2.91 2.06 -11.72
N ILE A 113 -4.12 2.45 -11.30
CA ILE A 113 -4.81 3.64 -11.82
C ILE A 113 -3.97 4.90 -11.60
N LEU A 114 -3.40 5.07 -10.41
CA LEU A 114 -2.52 6.21 -10.11
C LEU A 114 -1.27 6.21 -11.01
N SER A 115 -0.61 5.05 -11.15
CA SER A 115 0.59 4.89 -11.97
C SER A 115 0.31 5.19 -13.44
N ASP A 116 -0.80 4.69 -13.97
CA ASP A 116 -1.21 4.90 -15.36
C ASP A 116 -1.51 6.38 -15.63
N CYS A 117 -2.13 7.10 -14.67
CA CYS A 117 -2.38 8.54 -14.77
C CYS A 117 -1.10 9.38 -14.87
N VAL A 118 0.03 8.86 -14.42
CA VAL A 118 1.32 9.58 -14.38
C VAL A 118 2.23 9.20 -15.53
N PHE A 119 2.23 7.93 -15.95
CA PHE A 119 3.21 7.44 -16.93
C PHE A 119 2.65 7.20 -18.33
N LEU A 120 1.33 7.12 -18.52
CA LEU A 120 0.77 6.99 -19.86
C LEU A 120 0.65 8.37 -20.52
N PRO A 121 1.13 8.52 -21.78
CA PRO A 121 0.90 9.74 -22.54
C PRO A 121 -0.62 9.94 -22.73
N ARG A 122 -1.10 11.15 -22.41
CA ARG A 122 -2.46 11.59 -22.74
C ARG A 122 -2.55 12.04 -24.18
#